data_AF-A0A9D7AJU9-F1
#
_entry.id   AF-A0A9D7AJU9-F1
#
_cell.length_a   1.000
_cell.length_b   1.000
_cell.length_c   1.000
_cell.angle_alpha   90.00
_cell.angle_beta   90.00
_cell.angle_gamma   90.00
#
_symmetry.space_group_name_H-M   'P 1'
#
loop_
_entity.id
_entity.type
_entity.pdbx_description
1 polymer ?
#
loop_
_entity_poly.entity_id
_entity_poly.type
_entity_poly.pdbx_seq_one_letter_code
_entity_poly.pdbx_strand_id
1 'polypeptide(L)'
;METLSDKQTQDYAQQLAGNTPLRQVKPGVYTAKLSDGTILNLRSVSTSADKTGARWTLDIKQNTDINNLANKYQSGIEIKFR
;
A
#
# COMPACT_ATOMS: atom_id res chain seq x y z
N MET A 1 -3.96 22.05 4.23
CA MET A 1 -4.18 20.62 3.92
C MET A 1 -3.39 19.84 4.94
N GLU A 2 -4.06 19.04 5.77
CA GLU A 2 -3.37 18.16 6.71
C GLU A 2 -2.85 16.94 5.93
N THR A 3 -1.53 16.89 5.74
CA THR A 3 -0.84 15.71 5.22
C THR A 3 -0.84 14.65 6.29
N LEU A 4 -1.23 13.41 5.97
CA LEU A 4 -1.15 12.30 6.92
C LEU A 4 0.31 12.16 7.41
N SER A 5 0.50 12.14 8.72
CA SER A 5 1.79 11.77 9.33
C SER A 5 2.17 10.34 8.96
N ASP A 6 3.46 10.01 9.07
CA ASP A 6 3.95 8.66 8.77
C ASP A 6 3.19 7.58 9.58
N LYS A 7 2.85 7.88 10.83
CA LYS A 7 2.05 7.00 11.68
C LYS A 7 0.62 6.84 11.13
N GLN A 8 -0.03 7.92 10.74
CA GLN A 8 -1.40 7.84 10.18
C GLN A 8 -1.42 7.07 8.85
N THR A 9 -0.39 7.19 8.02
CA THR A 9 -0.27 6.37 6.80
C THR A 9 -0.10 4.89 7.13
N GLN A 10 0.72 4.55 8.13
CA GLN A 10 0.87 3.16 8.59
C GLN A 10 -0.43 2.62 9.20
N ASP A 11 -1.11 3.42 10.04
CA ASP A 11 -2.40 3.06 10.64
C ASP A 11 -3.45 2.81 9.54
N TYR A 12 -3.49 3.65 8.50
CA TYR A 12 -4.38 3.45 7.35
C TYR A 12 -4.07 2.14 6.59
N ALA A 13 -2.80 1.85 6.34
CA ALA A 13 -2.41 0.59 5.71
C ALA A 13 -2.75 -0.63 6.59
N GLN A 14 -2.64 -0.51 7.92
CA GLN A 14 -3.06 -1.55 8.86
C GLN A 14 -4.58 -1.72 8.89
N GLN A 15 -5.36 -0.63 8.77
CA GLN A 15 -6.82 -0.70 8.68
C GLN A 15 -7.25 -1.49 7.44
N LEU A 16 -6.58 -1.29 6.30
CA LEU A 16 -6.82 -2.07 5.09
C LEU A 16 -6.40 -3.54 5.23
N ALA A 17 -5.38 -3.82 6.04
CA ALA A 17 -4.95 -5.19 6.32
C ALA A 17 -5.88 -5.93 7.31
N GLY A 18 -6.78 -5.20 7.98
CA GLY A 18 -7.68 -5.74 9.00
C GLY A 18 -6.91 -6.41 10.13
N ASN A 19 -7.28 -7.65 10.44
CA ASN A 19 -6.63 -8.45 11.49
C ASN A 19 -5.27 -9.02 11.06
N THR A 20 -4.89 -8.91 9.78
CA THR A 20 -3.57 -9.34 9.33
C THR A 20 -2.54 -8.27 9.69
N PRO A 21 -1.51 -8.58 10.48
CA PRO A 21 -0.52 -7.58 10.86
C PRO A 21 0.30 -7.13 9.65
N LEU A 22 0.44 -5.81 9.49
CA LEU A 22 1.36 -5.21 8.54
C LEU A 22 2.78 -5.28 9.11
N ARG A 23 3.60 -6.21 8.62
CA ARG A 23 4.93 -6.50 9.18
C ARG A 23 6.00 -5.71 8.44
N GLN A 24 6.90 -5.09 9.19
CA GLN A 24 8.09 -4.48 8.61
C GLN A 24 9.06 -5.56 8.15
N VAL A 25 9.39 -5.57 6.85
CA VAL A 25 10.32 -6.55 6.26
C VAL A 25 11.70 -5.93 5.99
N LYS A 26 11.76 -4.60 5.91
CA LYS A 26 12.98 -3.78 5.88
C LYS A 26 12.65 -2.34 6.30
N PRO A 27 13.64 -1.51 6.67
CA PRO A 27 13.38 -0.11 6.99
C PRO A 27 12.56 0.59 5.90
N GLY A 28 11.46 1.22 6.32
CA GLY A 28 10.53 1.90 5.41
C GLY A 28 9.69 1.01 4.49
N VAL A 29 9.67 -0.33 4.65
CA VAL A 29 8.79 -1.22 3.87
C VAL A 29 8.07 -2.22 4.75
N TYR A 30 6.76 -2.24 4.61
CA TYR A 30 5.84 -3.09 5.35
C TYR A 30 4.94 -3.88 4.42
N THR A 31 4.65 -5.13 4.78
CA THR A 31 3.87 -6.05 3.95
C THR A 31 2.83 -6.81 4.78
N ALA A 32 1.66 -7.04 4.19
CA ALA A 32 0.68 -7.99 4.66
C ALA A 32 0.17 -8.85 3.49
N LYS A 33 0.02 -10.15 3.72
CA LYS A 33 -0.67 -11.07 2.81
C LYS A 33 -1.96 -11.52 3.49
N LEU A 34 -3.09 -11.09 2.95
CA LEU A 34 -4.41 -11.37 3.48
C LEU A 34 -4.85 -12.80 3.11
N SER A 35 -5.86 -13.31 3.81
CA SER A 35 -6.38 -14.67 3.61
C SER A 35 -6.98 -14.91 2.22
N ASP A 36 -7.48 -13.85 1.58
CA ASP A 36 -8.01 -13.87 0.21
C ASP A 36 -6.91 -13.85 -0.87
N GLY A 37 -5.64 -13.78 -0.47
CA GLY A 37 -4.49 -13.68 -1.37
C GLY A 37 -4.08 -12.26 -1.72
N THR A 38 -4.84 -11.23 -1.30
CA THR A 38 -4.48 -9.82 -1.49
C THR A 38 -3.14 -9.54 -0.80
N ILE A 39 -2.25 -8.83 -1.50
CA ILE A 39 -0.97 -8.38 -0.97
C ILE A 39 -0.99 -6.86 -0.83
N LEU A 40 -0.74 -6.38 0.38
CA LEU A 40 -0.51 -4.97 0.69
C LEU A 40 0.98 -4.73 0.88
N ASN A 41 1.55 -3.75 0.17
CA ASN A 41 2.92 -3.28 0.40
C ASN A 41 2.92 -1.77 0.62
N LEU A 42 3.28 -1.34 1.83
CA LEU A 42 3.50 0.06 2.15
C LEU A 42 5.01 0.35 2.10
N ARG A 43 5.43 1.34 1.32
CA ARG A 43 6.86 1.72 1.19
C ARG A 43 7.08 3.23 1.20
N SER A 44 8.07 3.68 1.97
CA SER A 44 8.58 5.06 1.92
C SER A 44 9.78 5.20 0.97
N VAL A 45 10.38 4.09 0.59
CA VAL A 45 11.49 4.05 -0.38
C VAL A 45 10.92 3.76 -1.77
N SER A 46 10.73 4.81 -2.57
CA SER A 46 10.24 4.70 -3.95
C SER A 46 11.17 5.42 -4.91
N THR A 47 11.58 4.75 -5.98
CA THR A 47 12.41 5.34 -7.06
C THR A 47 11.68 6.44 -7.83
N SER A 48 10.36 6.58 -7.65
CA SER A 48 9.56 7.67 -8.22
C SER A 48 9.17 8.74 -7.20
N ALA A 49 9.67 8.67 -5.95
CA ALA A 49 9.37 9.65 -4.90
C ALA A 49 9.72 11.07 -5.37
N ASP A 50 10.90 11.28 -5.96
CA ASP A 50 11.34 12.59 -6.45
C ASP A 50 10.44 13.17 -7.56
N LYS A 51 9.84 12.30 -8.38
CA LYS A 51 8.93 12.71 -9.46
C LYS A 51 7.50 12.96 -8.99
N THR A 52 7.10 12.30 -7.90
CA THR A 52 5.71 12.27 -7.45
C THR A 52 5.48 13.05 -6.17
N GLY A 53 6.55 13.42 -5.45
CA GLY A 53 6.48 14.00 -4.11
C GLY A 53 5.90 13.06 -3.06
N ALA A 54 5.77 11.77 -3.35
CA ALA A 54 5.15 10.81 -2.44
C ALA A 54 6.14 10.41 -1.33
N ARG A 55 5.74 10.63 -0.07
CA ARG A 55 6.46 10.15 1.12
C ARG A 55 6.23 8.66 1.37
N TRP A 56 5.04 8.19 1.03
CA TRP A 56 4.67 6.78 1.12
C TRP A 56 3.87 6.35 -0.11
N THR A 57 4.02 5.09 -0.48
CA THR A 57 3.28 4.43 -1.54
C THR A 57 2.68 3.13 -0.99
N LEU A 58 1.38 2.94 -1.14
CA LEU A 58 0.69 1.69 -0.82
C LEU A 58 0.30 0.98 -2.12
N ASP A 59 0.87 -0.19 -2.34
CA ASP A 59 0.51 -1.09 -3.43
C ASP A 59 -0.49 -2.15 -2.92
N ILE A 60 -1.62 -2.30 -3.61
CA ILE A 60 -2.62 -3.35 -3.38
C ILE A 60 -2.62 -4.27 -4.61
N LYS A 61 -2.18 -5.51 -4.42
CA LYS A 61 -1.96 -6.47 -5.52
C LYS A 61 -2.73 -7.76 -5.28
N GLN A 62 -2.94 -8.51 -6.36
CA GLN A 62 -3.53 -9.86 -6.34
C GLN A 62 -4.90 -9.96 -5.66
N ASN A 63 -5.63 -8.84 -5.62
CA ASN A 63 -7.02 -8.84 -5.20
C ASN A 63 -7.91 -9.24 -6.38
N THR A 64 -8.61 -10.37 -6.26
CA THR A 64 -9.44 -10.93 -7.33
C THR A 64 -10.59 -10.02 -7.74
N ASP A 65 -11.19 -9.30 -6.79
CA ASP A 65 -12.33 -8.42 -7.07
C ASP A 65 -11.89 -7.18 -7.88
N ILE A 66 -10.73 -6.60 -7.53
CA ILE A 66 -10.11 -5.50 -8.30
C ILE A 66 -9.71 -5.97 -9.69
N ASN A 67 -9.12 -7.17 -9.80
CA ASN A 67 -8.74 -7.75 -11.09
C ASN A 67 -9.96 -8.01 -11.99
N ASN A 68 -11.09 -8.41 -11.39
CA ASN A 68 -12.34 -8.66 -12.10
C ASN A 68 -13.06 -7.37 -12.51
N LEU A 69 -12.92 -6.29 -11.72
CA LEU A 69 -13.65 -5.02 -11.97
C LEU A 69 -13.23 -4.33 -13.27
N ALA A 70 -11.99 -4.54 -13.72
CA ALA A 70 -11.57 -4.16 -15.05
C ALA A 70 -10.26 -4.89 -15.40
N ASN A 71 -10.19 -5.49 -16.58
CA ASN A 71 -8.94 -5.86 -17.28
C ASN A 71 -7.89 -4.71 -17.40
N LYS A 72 -8.16 -3.54 -16.79
CA LYS A 72 -7.38 -2.31 -16.69
C LYS A 72 -6.48 -2.23 -15.44
N TYR A 73 -6.78 -2.97 -14.37
CA TYR A 73 -6.02 -2.92 -13.10
C TYR A 73 -5.25 -4.22 -12.79
N GLN A 74 -4.89 -4.98 -13.83
CA GLN A 74 -4.15 -6.25 -13.72
C GLN A 74 -2.84 -6.14 -12.90
N SER A 75 -2.26 -4.94 -12.81
CA SER A 75 -1.05 -4.64 -12.03
C SER A 75 -1.31 -4.28 -10.56
N GLY A 76 -2.57 -4.13 -10.15
CA GLY A 76 -2.98 -3.67 -8.82
C GLY A 76 -3.26 -2.15 -8.74
N ILE A 77 -3.56 -1.68 -7.52
CA ILE A 77 -3.80 -0.26 -7.20
C ILE A 77 -2.57 0.30 -6.50
N GLU A 78 -2.14 1.50 -6.88
CA GLU A 78 -1.06 2.25 -6.20
C GLU A 78 -1.62 3.57 -5.62
N ILE A 79 -1.51 3.76 -4.31
CA ILE A 79 -1.94 4.96 -3.59
C ILE A 79 -0.70 5.73 -3.12
N LYS A 80 -0.62 7.03 -3.43
CA LYS A 80 0.51 7.91 -3.07
C LYS A 80 0.11 8.91 -2.00
N PHE A 81 0.85 8.93 -0.91
CA PHE A 81 0.68 9.89 0.19
C PHE A 81 1.75 10.97 0.09
N ARG A 82 1.33 12.24 0.12
CA ARG A 82 2.19 13.43 0.03
C ARG A 82 2.18 14.17 1.36
#